data_AF-A0A3N2FF20-F1
#
_entry.id   AF-A0A3N2FF20-F1
#
_cell.length_a   1.000
_cell.length_b   1.000
_cell.length_c   1.000
_cell.angle_alpha   90.00
_cell.angle_beta   90.00
_cell.angle_gamma   90.00
#
_symmetry.space_group_name_H-M   'P 1'
#
loop_
_entity.id
_entity.type
_entity.pdbx_description
1 polymer ?
#
loop_
_entity_poly.entity_id
_entity_poly.type
_entity_poly.pdbx_seq_one_letter_code
_entity_poly.pdbx_strand_id
1 'polypeptide(L)'
;MTSTELYAKAHDLETLANDVEGCVDPAKTVASSPDWDCDNATDVRDALKHWRSAAQNAARNLRDEAARVRGEARKAENREDEAREEREREREREAR
;
A
#
# COMPACT_ATOMS: atom_id res chain seq x y z
N MET A 1 -3.18 -13.76 12.36
CA MET A 1 -3.72 -13.42 11.04
C MET A 1 -3.46 -14.58 10.11
N THR A 2 -4.44 -14.92 9.28
CA THR A 2 -4.28 -15.88 8.18
C THR A 2 -3.49 -15.27 7.03
N SER A 3 -3.02 -16.10 6.10
CA SER A 3 -2.44 -15.64 4.83
C SER A 3 -3.36 -14.67 4.10
N THR A 4 -4.67 -14.96 4.06
CA THR A 4 -5.70 -14.13 3.42
C THR A 4 -5.79 -12.75 4.04
N GLU A 5 -5.82 -12.65 5.38
CA GLU A 5 -5.89 -11.37 6.08
C GLU A 5 -4.63 -10.51 5.84
N LEU A 6 -3.46 -11.15 5.74
CA LEU A 6 -2.21 -10.46 5.43
C LEU A 6 -2.19 -9.95 3.99
N TYR A 7 -2.67 -10.73 3.02
CA TYR A 7 -2.80 -10.26 1.64
C TYR A 7 -3.78 -9.09 1.51
N ALA A 8 -4.92 -9.14 2.20
CA ALA A 8 -5.87 -8.03 2.25
C ALA A 8 -5.21 -6.76 2.83
N LYS A 9 -4.52 -6.88 3.96
CA LYS A 9 -3.78 -5.77 4.56
C LYS A 9 -2.73 -5.17 3.60
N ALA A 10 -1.98 -6.00 2.89
CA ALA A 10 -1.00 -5.51 1.92
C ALA A 10 -1.66 -4.75 0.77
N HIS A 11 -2.81 -5.22 0.29
CA HIS A 11 -3.60 -4.53 -0.72
C HIS A 11 -4.11 -3.17 -0.23
N ASP A 12 -4.60 -3.10 1.01
CA ASP A 12 -5.09 -1.86 1.60
C ASP A 12 -3.96 -0.83 1.75
N LEU A 13 -2.75 -1.27 2.13
CA LEU A 13 -1.57 -0.41 2.20
C LEU A 13 -1.18 0.16 0.83
N GLU A 14 -1.29 -0.61 -0.24
CA GLU A 14 -1.03 -0.12 -1.59
C GLU A 14 -2.08 0.85 -2.08
N THR A 15 -3.34 0.58 -1.76
CA THR A 15 -4.46 1.48 -2.07
C THR A 15 -4.23 2.83 -1.39
N LEU A 16 -3.93 2.81 -0.09
CA LEU A 16 -3.61 4.02 0.66
C LEU A 16 -2.37 4.75 0.10
N ALA A 17 -1.34 4.01 -0.34
CA ALA A 17 -0.16 4.62 -0.95
C ALA A 17 -0.51 5.39 -2.23
N ASN A 18 -1.39 4.85 -3.07
CA ASN A 18 -1.85 5.51 -4.29
C ASN A 18 -2.67 6.77 -3.98
N ASP A 19 -3.58 6.68 -3.00
CA ASP A 19 -4.38 7.83 -2.56
C ASP A 19 -3.51 8.96 -2.01
N VAL A 20 -2.54 8.62 -1.16
CA VAL A 20 -1.59 9.59 -0.59
C VAL A 20 -0.73 10.21 -1.68
N GLU A 21 -0.21 9.43 -2.62
CA GLU A 21 0.65 9.95 -3.69
C GLU A 21 -0.09 10.93 -4.60
N GLY A 22 -1.37 10.67 -4.90
CA GLY A 22 -2.20 11.48 -5.78
C GLY A 22 -2.92 12.66 -5.11
N CYS A 23 -2.96 12.74 -3.77
CA CYS A 23 -3.84 13.70 -3.09
C CYS A 23 -3.52 15.19 -3.38
N VAL A 24 -2.28 15.50 -3.75
CA VAL A 24 -1.83 16.87 -4.03
C VAL A 24 -2.05 17.28 -5.50
N ASP A 25 -2.28 16.33 -6.40
CA ASP A 25 -2.34 16.59 -7.84
C ASP A 25 -3.47 17.54 -8.27
N PRO A 26 -4.70 17.49 -7.70
CA PRO A 26 -5.75 18.46 -8.01
C PRO A 26 -5.33 19.90 -7.65
N ALA A 27 -4.78 20.10 -6.45
CA ALA A 27 -4.32 21.41 -6.01
C ALA A 27 -3.17 21.94 -6.87
N LYS A 28 -2.24 21.05 -7.24
CA LYS A 28 -1.14 21.38 -8.16
C LYS A 28 -1.63 21.77 -9.55
N THR A 29 -2.65 21.07 -10.06
CA THR A 29 -3.25 21.36 -11.38
C THR A 29 -3.84 22.77 -11.39
N VAL A 30 -4.61 23.13 -10.36
CA VAL A 30 -5.19 24.47 -10.22
C VAL A 30 -4.10 25.54 -10.08
N ALA A 31 -3.12 25.34 -9.19
CA ALA A 31 -2.05 26.32 -8.97
C ALA A 31 -1.10 26.50 -10.16
N SER A 32 -1.08 25.54 -11.10
CA SER A 32 -0.34 25.62 -12.36
C SER A 32 -1.14 26.26 -13.50
N SER A 33 -2.43 26.54 -13.28
CA SER A 33 -3.28 27.21 -14.27
C SER A 33 -2.80 28.65 -14.50
N PRO A 34 -2.85 29.17 -15.75
CA PRO A 34 -2.66 30.58 -16.04
C PRO A 34 -3.62 31.50 -15.27
N ASP A 35 -4.80 30.99 -14.90
CA ASP A 35 -5.81 31.74 -14.14
C ASP A 35 -5.40 31.96 -12.67
N TRP A 36 -4.39 31.23 -12.18
CA TRP A 36 -3.85 31.35 -10.83
C TRP A 36 -2.58 32.21 -10.85
N ASP A 37 -2.73 33.50 -11.15
CA ASP A 37 -1.65 34.49 -11.12
C ASP A 37 -1.97 35.60 -10.10
N CYS A 38 -1.89 35.22 -8.83
CA CYS A 38 -2.09 36.11 -7.68
C CYS A 38 -0.77 36.31 -6.92
N ASP A 39 -0.73 37.31 -6.03
CA ASP A 39 0.49 37.76 -5.34
C ASP A 39 1.28 36.63 -4.65
N ASN A 40 0.59 35.60 -4.16
CA ASN A 40 1.20 34.45 -3.47
C ASN A 40 1.37 33.18 -4.34
N ALA A 41 1.19 33.27 -5.66
CA ALA A 41 1.18 32.10 -6.53
C ALA A 41 2.49 31.31 -6.47
N THR A 42 3.63 31.99 -6.39
CA THR A 42 4.95 31.36 -6.23
C THR A 42 5.05 30.58 -4.92
N ASP A 43 4.68 31.19 -3.79
CA ASP A 43 4.75 30.57 -2.47
C ASP A 43 3.87 29.31 -2.39
N VAL A 44 2.66 29.37 -2.96
CA VAL A 44 1.74 28.23 -3.01
C VAL A 44 2.30 27.10 -3.86
N ARG A 45 2.86 27.41 -5.04
CA ARG A 45 3.48 26.40 -5.93
C ARG A 45 4.67 25.73 -5.26
N ASP A 46 5.48 26.49 -4.54
CA ASP A 46 6.61 25.95 -3.78
C ASP A 46 6.14 25.06 -2.62
N ALA A 47 5.13 25.47 -1.85
CA ALA A 47 4.55 24.64 -0.81
C ALA A 47 4.00 23.32 -1.36
N LEU A 48 3.25 23.37 -2.48
CA LEU A 48 2.71 22.18 -3.14
C LEU A 48 3.81 21.22 -3.61
N LYS A 49 4.95 21.73 -4.07
CA LYS A 49 6.12 20.91 -4.43
C LYS A 49 6.70 20.17 -3.22
N HIS A 50 6.77 20.82 -2.06
CA HIS A 50 7.23 20.20 -0.81
C HIS A 50 6.25 19.13 -0.34
N TRP A 51 4.94 19.43 -0.34
CA TRP A 51 3.92 18.46 0.05
C TRP A 51 3.88 17.25 -0.88
N ARG A 52 4.03 17.45 -2.19
CA ARG A 52 4.16 16.34 -3.14
C ARG A 52 5.34 15.43 -2.80
N SER A 53 6.49 16.02 -2.49
CA SER A 53 7.68 15.24 -2.12
C SER A 53 7.46 14.46 -0.82
N ALA A 54 6.78 15.06 0.16
CA ALA A 54 6.40 14.40 1.40
C ALA A 54 5.41 13.24 1.17
N ALA A 55 4.38 13.47 0.34
CA ALA A 55 3.40 12.46 -0.05
C ALA A 55 4.06 11.26 -0.76
N GLN A 56 4.97 11.52 -1.71
CA GLN A 56 5.74 10.47 -2.39
C GLN A 56 6.59 9.64 -1.42
N ASN A 57 7.24 10.29 -0.45
CA ASN A 57 8.00 9.58 0.58
C ASN A 57 7.09 8.73 1.48
N ALA A 58 5.94 9.25 1.89
CA ALA A 58 4.96 8.50 2.67
C ALA A 58 4.41 7.30 1.90
N ALA A 59 4.04 7.48 0.62
CA ALA A 59 3.59 6.42 -0.26
C ALA A 59 4.65 5.33 -0.47
N ARG A 60 5.94 5.71 -0.60
CA ARG A 60 7.05 4.73 -0.65
C ARG A 60 7.10 3.89 0.62
N ASN A 61 7.06 4.51 1.79
CA ASN A 61 7.09 3.77 3.06
C ASN A 61 5.90 2.81 3.20
N LEU A 62 4.71 3.20 2.73
CA LEU A 62 3.53 2.34 2.70
C LEU A 62 3.73 1.13 1.77
N ARG A 63 4.34 1.33 0.60
CA ARG A 63 4.66 0.25 -0.36
C ARG A 63 5.72 -0.71 0.20
N ASP A 64 6.73 -0.18 0.89
CA ASP A 64 7.75 -1.00 1.55
C ASP A 64 7.12 -1.89 2.64
N GLU A 65 6.20 -1.32 3.43
CA GLU A 65 5.44 -2.08 4.42
C GLU A 65 4.50 -3.10 3.77
N ALA A 66 3.82 -2.75 2.68
CA ALA A 66 2.98 -3.69 1.93
C ALA A 66 3.80 -4.88 1.40
N ALA A 67 4.99 -4.63 0.86
CA ALA A 67 5.91 -5.67 0.40
C ALA A 67 6.35 -6.59 1.56
N ARG A 68 6.65 -6.01 2.73
CA ARG A 68 6.97 -6.76 3.94
C ARG A 68 5.81 -7.67 4.37
N VAL A 69 4.59 -7.13 4.42
CA VAL A 69 3.37 -7.86 4.78
C VAL A 69 3.07 -8.97 3.77
N ARG A 70 3.30 -8.77 2.47
CA ARG A 70 3.20 -9.87 1.47
C ARG A 70 4.18 -11.00 1.72
N GLY A 71 5.40 -10.65 2.11
CA GLY A 71 6.39 -11.65 2.52
C GLY A 71 5.91 -12.48 3.72
N GLU A 72 5.25 -11.85 4.69
CA GLU A 72 4.62 -12.53 5.81
C GLU A 72 3.42 -13.39 5.38
N ALA A 73 2.58 -12.88 4.47
CA ALA A 73 1.43 -13.59 3.92
C ALA A 73 1.84 -14.90 3.27
N ARG A 74 2.88 -14.86 2.42
CA ARG A 74 3.42 -16.06 1.76
C ARG A 74 3.98 -17.09 2.75
N LYS A 75 4.62 -16.63 3.83
CA LYS A 75 5.10 -17.53 4.91
C LYS A 75 3.94 -18.12 5.71
N ALA A 76 2.82 -17.39 5.86
CA ALA A 76 1.63 -17.91 6.50
C ALA A 76 0.93 -18.95 5.60
N GLU A 77 0.80 -18.66 4.30
CA GLU A 77 0.23 -19.56 3.30
C GLU A 77 0.95 -20.91 3.28
N ASN A 78 2.29 -20.90 3.17
CA ASN A 78 3.08 -22.14 3.20
C ASN A 78 2.81 -22.98 4.47
N ARG A 79 2.70 -22.33 5.64
CA ARG A 79 2.42 -23.04 6.91
C ARG A 79 0.99 -23.60 6.96
N GLU A 80 0.03 -22.85 6.41
CA GLU A 80 -1.37 -23.28 6.31
C GLU A 80 -1.52 -24.48 5.37
N ASP A 81 -0.76 -24.47 4.27
CA ASP A 81 -0.71 -25.53 3.27
C ASP A 81 -0.07 -26.79 3.83
N GLU A 82 1.11 -26.68 4.46
CA GLU A 82 1.78 -27.79 5.14
C GLU A 82 0.86 -28.44 6.19
N ALA A 83 0.20 -27.63 7.01
CA ALA A 83 -0.73 -28.14 8.01
C ALA A 83 -1.99 -28.78 7.38
N ARG A 84 -2.42 -28.35 6.19
CA ARG A 84 -3.54 -28.96 5.46
C ARG A 84 -3.14 -30.33 4.91
N GLU A 85 -1.97 -30.43 4.28
CA GLU A 85 -1.45 -31.70 3.79
C GLU A 85 -1.25 -32.72 4.92
N GLU A 86 -0.76 -32.29 6.08
CA GLU A 86 -0.59 -33.17 7.24
C GLU A 86 -1.93 -33.73 7.72
N ARG A 87 -2.95 -32.88 7.84
CA ARG A 87 -4.33 -33.31 8.19
C ARG A 87 -4.93 -34.26 7.16
N GLU A 88 -4.65 -34.06 5.87
CA GLU A 88 -5.10 -34.98 4.82
C GLU A 88 -4.42 -36.34 4.94
N ARG A 89 -3.10 -36.37 5.16
CA ARG A 89 -2.34 -37.61 5.38
C ARG A 89 -2.79 -38.36 6.63
N GLU A 90 -3.14 -37.67 7.71
CA GLU A 90 -3.69 -38.29 8.92
C GLU A 90 -5.05 -38.95 8.65
N ARG A 91 -5.97 -38.25 7.97
CA ARG A 91 -7.28 -38.80 7.59
C ARG A 91 -7.14 -40.03 6.69
N GLU A 92 -6.19 -40.04 5.76
CA GLU A 92 -5.91 -41.20 4.91
C GLU A 92 -5.36 -42.40 5.69
N ARG A 93 -4.63 -42.17 6.79
CA ARG A 93 -4.14 -43.24 7.66
C ARG A 93 -5.25 -43.81 8.53
N GLU A 94 -6.14 -42.97 9.04
CA GLU A 94 -7.27 -43.39 9.87
C GLU A 94 -8.36 -44.13 9.05
N ALA A 95 -8.44 -43.87 7.75
CA ALA A 95 -9.39 -44.52 6.85
C ALA A 95 -8.90 -45.89 6.30
N ARG A 96 -7.69 -46.34 6.66
CA ARG A 96 -7.09 -47.63 6.25
C ARG A 96 -7.11 -48.62 7.40
#